data_AF-A0A6P0WEW0-F1
#
_entry.id   AF-A0A6P0WEW0-F1
#
_cell.length_a   1.000
_cell.length_b   1.000
_cell.length_c   1.000
_cell.angle_alpha   90.00
_cell.angle_beta   90.00
_cell.angle_gamma   90.00
#
_symmetry.space_group_name_H-M   'P 1'
#
loop_
_entity.id
_entity.type
_entity.pdbx_description
1 polymer ?
#
loop_
_entity_poly.entity_id
_entity_poly.type
_entity_poly.pdbx_seq_one_letter_code
_entity_poly.pdbx_strand_id
1 'polypeptide(L)' 'MPKPRYDENENKSRHAAADQDCCEEMAEKYGWQLVDIEETGNPVLEVDCVFEGKTEFPKSYYKKFWV' A
#
# COMPACT_ATOMS: atom_id res chain seq x y z
N MET A 1 -15.77 -10.32 -2.22
CA MET A 1 -15.14 -9.71 -3.42
C MET A 1 -13.85 -9.07 -2.95
N PRO A 2 -12.72 -9.23 -3.66
CA PRO A 2 -11.50 -8.52 -3.28
C PRO A 2 -11.74 -7.02 -3.33
N LYS A 3 -11.33 -6.30 -2.29
CA LYS A 3 -11.44 -4.83 -2.26
C LYS A 3 -10.49 -4.23 -3.30
N PRO A 4 -10.84 -3.09 -3.93
CA PRO A 4 -9.93 -2.43 -4.85
C PRO A 4 -8.69 -1.90 -4.11
N ARG A 5 -7.58 -1.77 -4.84
CA ARG A 5 -6.35 -1.15 -4.30
C ARG A 5 -6.53 0.31 -3.92
N TYR A 6 -7.45 1.01 -4.57
CA TYR A 6 -7.88 2.34 -4.17
C TYR A 6 -9.40 2.35 -4.21
N ASP A 7 -10.00 2.67 -3.07
CA ASP A 7 -11.44 2.85 -2.93
C ASP A 7 -11.75 4.34 -2.99
N GLU A 8 -12.39 4.77 -4.07
CA GLU A 8 -12.77 6.17 -4.28
C GLU A 8 -13.88 6.64 -3.33
N ASN A 9 -14.72 5.74 -2.83
CA ASN A 9 -15.81 6.09 -1.92
C ASN A 9 -15.28 6.31 -0.49
N GLU A 10 -14.33 5.50 -0.07
CA GLU A 10 -13.69 5.62 1.25
C GLU A 10 -12.47 6.55 1.24
N ASN A 11 -11.98 6.93 0.05
CA ASN A 11 -10.71 7.63 -0.16
C ASN A 11 -9.55 6.91 0.55
N LYS A 12 -9.41 5.60 0.30
CA LYS A 12 -8.38 4.74 0.94
C LYS A 12 -7.63 3.90 -0.07
N SER A 13 -6.33 3.73 0.13
CA SER A 13 -5.49 2.82 -0.65
C SER A 13 -5.03 1.62 0.17
N ARG A 14 -4.93 0.45 -0.46
CA ARG A 14 -4.48 -0.81 0.16
C ARG A 14 -3.22 -1.35 -0.53
N HIS A 15 -2.19 -1.64 0.25
CA HIS A 15 -0.95 -2.28 -0.22
C HIS A 15 -0.64 -3.49 0.63
N ALA A 16 -0.51 -4.65 0.00
CA ALA A 16 -0.14 -5.89 0.66
C ALA A 16 1.30 -5.84 1.19
N ALA A 17 1.52 -6.35 2.40
CA ALA A 17 2.81 -6.42 3.09
C ALA A 17 2.98 -7.76 3.80
N ALA A 18 4.23 -8.07 4.16
CA ALA A 18 4.57 -9.33 4.83
C ALA A 18 4.03 -9.38 6.25
N ASP A 19 4.09 -8.26 6.98
CA ASP A 19 3.67 -8.12 8.37
C ASP A 19 3.22 -6.68 8.68
N GLN A 20 2.77 -6.46 9.91
CA GLN A 20 2.28 -5.15 10.38
C GLN A 20 3.39 -4.10 10.44
N ASP A 21 4.61 -4.50 10.83
CA ASP A 21 5.75 -3.59 10.94
C ASP A 21 6.12 -3.00 9.57
N CYS A 22 6.02 -3.78 8.50
CA CYS A 22 6.18 -3.31 7.12
C CYS A 22 5.19 -2.19 6.75
N CYS A 23 3.98 -2.17 7.33
CA CYS A 23 3.01 -1.11 7.08
C CYS A 23 3.45 0.22 7.69
N GLU A 24 3.99 0.18 8.91
CA GLU A 24 4.52 1.36 9.60
C GLU A 24 5.76 1.92 8.89
N GLU A 25 6.70 1.06 8.51
CA GLU A 25 7.89 1.47 7.75
C GLU A 25 7.51 2.09 6.40
N MET A 26 6.49 1.54 5.74
CA MET A 26 5.97 2.08 4.48
C MET A 26 5.32 3.45 4.67
N ALA A 27 4.53 3.60 5.74
CA ALA A 27 3.92 4.88 6.12
C ALA A 27 4.99 5.95 6.32
N GLU A 28 6.01 5.65 7.13
CA GLU A 28 7.11 6.58 7.42
C GLU A 28 7.91 6.93 6.17
N LYS A 29 8.33 5.92 5.41
CA LYS A 29 9.19 6.09 4.24
C LYS A 29 8.57 6.97 3.16
N TYR A 30 7.27 6.85 2.94
CA TYR A 30 6.56 7.57 1.88
C TYR A 30 5.71 8.74 2.39
N GLY A 31 5.67 8.97 3.72
CA GLY A 31 4.85 10.00 4.34
C GLY A 31 3.35 9.75 4.16
N TRP A 32 2.94 8.48 4.12
CA TRP A 32 1.53 8.09 4.01
C TRP A 32 0.92 7.93 5.39
N GLN A 33 -0.37 8.26 5.52
CA GLN A 33 -1.09 8.10 6.78
C GLN A 33 -1.72 6.70 6.85
N LEU A 34 -1.13 5.81 7.63
CA LEU A 34 -1.70 4.50 7.93
C LEU A 34 -2.95 4.66 8.80
N VAL A 35 -4.08 4.10 8.35
CA VAL A 35 -5.38 4.20 9.04
C VAL A 35 -5.94 2.85 9.48
N ASP A 36 -5.46 1.75 8.90
CA ASP A 36 -5.87 0.39 9.27
C ASP A 36 -4.84 -0.64 8.76
N ILE A 37 -4.88 -1.84 9.34
CA ILE A 37 -4.13 -3.02 8.86
C ILE A 37 -5.11 -4.20 8.80
N GLU A 38 -5.38 -4.68 7.59
CA GLU A 38 -6.33 -5.76 7.34
C GLU A 38 -5.57 -7.09 7.14
N GLU A 39 -5.88 -8.15 7.90
CA GLU A 39 -5.28 -9.47 7.63
C GLU A 39 -5.73 -10.02 6.27
N THR A 40 -4.76 -10.44 5.48
CA THR A 40 -4.99 -11.16 4.23
C THR A 40 -4.61 -12.60 4.50
N GLY A 41 -5.53 -13.55 4.30
CA GLY A 41 -5.29 -14.99 4.54
C GLY A 41 -4.26 -15.66 3.62
N ASN A 42 -3.32 -14.88 3.08
CA ASN A 42 -2.16 -15.29 2.31
C ASN A 42 -0.94 -15.41 3.25
N PRO A 43 -0.22 -16.55 3.24
CA PRO A 43 0.90 -16.78 4.17
C PRO A 43 2.21 -16.05 3.79
N VAL A 44 2.24 -15.31 2.67
CA VAL A 44 3.46 -14.59 2.21
C VAL A 44 3.32 -13.09 2.38
N LEU A 45 2.14 -12.56 2.06
CA LEU A 45 1.77 -11.19 2.36
C LEU A 45 0.58 -11.35 3.28
N GLU A 46 0.83 -11.28 4.58
CA GLU A 46 -0.18 -11.63 5.59
C GLU A 46 -1.13 -10.48 5.88
N VAL A 47 -0.80 -9.27 5.44
CA VAL A 47 -1.61 -8.07 5.71
C VAL A 47 -1.73 -7.16 4.49
N ASP A 48 -2.81 -6.37 4.46
CA ASP A 48 -3.02 -5.21 3.60
C ASP A 48 -2.91 -3.95 4.46
N CYS A 49 -1.90 -3.13 4.20
CA CYS A 49 -1.72 -1.81 4.81
C CYS A 49 -2.71 -0.82 4.18
N VAL A 50 -3.57 -0.22 4.99
CA VAL A 50 -4.61 0.71 4.51
C VAL A 50 -4.20 2.15 4.82
N PHE A 51 -4.09 2.97 3.79
CA PHE A 51 -3.69 4.37 3.90
C PHE A 51 -4.83 5.31 3.54
N GLU A 52 -4.86 6.49 4.16
CA GLU A 52 -5.73 7.58 3.73
C GLU A 52 -5.28 8.15 2.39
N GLY A 53 -6.24 8.42 1.51
CA GLY A 53 -6.00 8.98 0.19
C GLY A 53 -5.51 7.96 -0.82
N LYS A 54 -5.20 8.48 -2.00
CA LYS A 54 -4.60 7.71 -3.09
C LYS A 54 -3.08 7.66 -2.92
N THR A 55 -2.52 6.47 -2.73
CA THR A 55 -1.07 6.26 -2.60
C THR A 55 -0.52 5.44 -3.78
N GLU A 56 0.61 5.90 -4.35
CA GLU A 56 1.29 5.23 -5.47
C GLU A 56 2.80 5.21 -5.23
N PHE A 57 3.44 4.05 -5.45
CA PHE A 57 4.89 3.98 -5.41
C PHE A 57 5.52 4.88 -6.48
N PRO A 58 6.67 5.51 -6.18
CA PRO A 58 7.37 6.34 -7.14
C PRO A 58 7.73 5.51 -8.38
N LYS A 59 7.53 6.10 -9.56
CA LYS A 59 7.89 5.45 -10.82
C LYS A 59 9.40 5.22 -10.84
N SER A 60 9.80 4.00 -11.19
CA SER A 60 11.22 3.63 -11.36
C SER A 60 11.94 4.60 -12.30
N TYR A 61 13.10 5.08 -11.87
CA TYR A 61 13.96 6.01 -12.63
C TYR A 61 14.50 5.41 -13.95
N TYR A 62 14.50 4.09 -14.09
CA TYR A 62 15.10 3.39 -15.25
C TYR A 62 14.31 3.51 -16.56
N LYS A 63 13.12 4.13 -16.56
CA LYS A 63 12.31 4.30 -17.78
C LYS A 63 12.76 5.48 -18.66
N LYS A 64 13.79 6.24 -18.28
CA LYS A 64 14.19 7.49 -18.95
C LYS A 64 15.37 7.39 -19.93
N PHE A 65 16.02 6.22 -20.04
CA PHE A 65 17.21 6.00 -20.87
C PHE A 65 16.98 5.12 -22.12
N TRP A 66 15.73 4.75 -22.40
CA TRP A 66 15.35 4.00 -23.61
C TRP A 66 14.25 4.73 -24.38
N VAL A 67 14.54 5.95 -24.84
CA VAL A 67 13.83 6.64 -25.93
C VAL A 67 14.87 7.26 -26.85
#